data_AF-A0A8J6IWL2-F1
#
_entry.id   AF-A0A8J6IWL2-F1
#
_cell.length_a   1.000
_cell.length_b   1.000
_cell.length_c   1.000
_cell.angle_alpha   90.00
_cell.angle_beta   90.00
_cell.angle_gamma   90.00
#
_symmetry.space_group_name_H-M   'P 1'
#
loop_
_entity.id
_entity.type
_entity.pdbx_description
1 polymer ?
#
loop_
_entity_poly.entity_id
_entity_poly.type
_entity_poly.pdbx_seq_one_letter_code
_entity_poly.pdbx_strand_id
1 'polypeptide(L)'
;MKKIKLALSLCLLLTVSLNTQATLISIGALSSNDDGSTQIIVDTLNNREWLRWDVLASLTYAETVTAISAGGAYEGFTLAGIGDIGLLLNALFYPSVNTCLPQLNNVTCSNTAGITIAQNLALFGNANNANNWTYTVVIDPLNTDSVALLYANGGSPSTPTNSVLPYGINREWKDVLDIDTTHSGSGSRDIGFLLYRSIATVPEPSVWMLMLLGMLIFSFNKRTKYCS
;
A
#
# COMPACT_ATOMS: atom_id res chain seq x y z
N MET A 1 27.59 -46.90 -9.34
CA MET A 1 26.48 -46.26 -10.09
C MET A 1 25.39 -45.60 -9.23
N LYS A 2 25.18 -45.97 -7.94
CA LYS A 2 24.15 -45.34 -7.08
C LYS A 2 24.42 -43.87 -6.70
N LYS A 3 25.69 -43.44 -6.60
CA LYS A 3 26.05 -42.06 -6.18
C LYS A 3 25.75 -40.98 -7.25
N ILE A 4 25.74 -41.34 -8.53
CA ILE A 4 25.46 -40.41 -9.64
C ILE A 4 23.96 -40.07 -9.71
N LYS A 5 23.07 -41.02 -9.38
CA LYS A 5 21.62 -40.78 -9.35
C LYS A 5 21.19 -39.84 -8.20
N LEU A 6 21.90 -39.87 -7.07
CA LEU A 6 21.63 -38.97 -5.93
C LEU A 6 22.04 -37.52 -6.24
N ALA A 7 23.19 -37.33 -6.91
CA ALA A 7 23.67 -35.99 -7.30
C ALA A 7 22.77 -35.34 -8.36
N LEU A 8 22.25 -36.11 -9.32
CA LEU A 8 21.33 -35.60 -10.34
C LEU A 8 19.97 -35.20 -9.73
N SER A 9 19.50 -35.96 -8.72
CA SER A 9 18.24 -35.67 -8.01
C SER A 9 18.34 -34.42 -7.12
N LEU A 10 19.52 -34.13 -6.57
CA LEU A 10 19.74 -32.94 -5.74
C LEU A 10 19.88 -31.66 -6.58
N CYS A 11 20.51 -31.74 -7.77
CA CYS A 11 20.54 -30.61 -8.71
C CYS A 11 19.16 -30.25 -9.24
N LEU A 12 18.28 -31.23 -9.48
CA LEU A 12 16.94 -30.97 -10.01
C LEU A 12 16.00 -30.30 -8.98
N LEU A 13 16.25 -30.49 -7.68
CA LEU A 13 15.53 -29.82 -6.59
C LEU A 13 15.95 -28.35 -6.39
N LEU A 14 17.15 -27.96 -6.84
CA LEU A 14 17.67 -26.59 -6.74
C LEU A 14 17.25 -25.70 -7.92
N THR A 15 16.71 -26.28 -9.00
CA THR A 15 16.31 -25.54 -10.21
C THR A 15 14.83 -25.13 -10.23
N VAL A 16 14.02 -25.59 -9.26
CA VAL A 16 12.59 -25.23 -9.17
C VAL A 16 12.38 -24.12 -8.14
N SER A 17 13.25 -23.10 -8.16
CA SER A 17 12.93 -21.79 -7.59
C SER A 17 12.19 -21.01 -8.67
N LEU A 18 10.91 -21.32 -8.88
CA LEU A 18 10.03 -20.45 -9.65
C LEU A 18 9.89 -19.17 -8.84
N ASN A 19 10.77 -18.20 -9.09
CA ASN A 19 10.59 -16.86 -8.56
C ASN A 19 9.34 -16.30 -9.25
N THR A 20 8.21 -16.30 -8.54
CA THR A 20 7.05 -15.48 -8.90
C THR A 20 7.56 -14.04 -8.93
N GLN A 21 7.77 -13.48 -10.11
CA GLN A 21 8.15 -12.09 -10.22
C GLN A 21 6.90 -11.27 -9.99
N ALA A 22 6.77 -10.70 -8.80
CA ALA A 22 5.76 -9.69 -8.54
C ALA A 22 6.01 -8.53 -9.50
N THR A 23 5.04 -8.22 -10.36
CA THR A 23 5.13 -7.05 -11.21
C THR A 23 4.68 -5.83 -10.41
N LEU A 24 5.38 -4.72 -10.59
CA LEU A 24 4.97 -3.48 -9.96
C LEU A 24 3.73 -2.95 -10.68
N ILE A 25 2.65 -2.78 -9.92
CA ILE A 25 1.51 -1.99 -10.36
C ILE A 25 1.75 -0.53 -9.99
N SER A 26 1.48 0.38 -10.92
CA SER A 26 1.54 1.82 -10.67
C SER A 26 0.29 2.51 -11.22
N ILE A 27 -0.31 3.34 -10.38
CA ILE A 27 -1.48 4.17 -10.72
C ILE A 27 -1.22 5.57 -10.20
N GLY A 28 -1.09 6.53 -11.11
CA GLY A 28 -0.60 7.86 -10.76
C GLY A 28 0.79 7.78 -10.12
N ALA A 29 0.93 8.39 -8.94
CA ALA A 29 2.14 8.36 -8.12
C ALA A 29 2.14 7.25 -7.06
N LEU A 30 1.11 6.39 -7.06
CA LEU A 30 0.99 5.22 -6.18
C LEU A 30 1.54 3.98 -6.87
N SER A 31 2.25 3.14 -6.12
CA SER A 31 2.70 1.85 -6.60
C SER A 31 2.64 0.77 -5.52
N SER A 32 2.39 -0.47 -5.92
CA SER A 32 2.43 -1.65 -5.06
C SER A 32 2.97 -2.81 -5.89
N ASN A 33 3.32 -3.92 -5.26
CA ASN A 33 3.46 -5.17 -5.99
C ASN A 33 2.09 -5.80 -6.26
N ASP A 34 1.95 -6.45 -7.41
CA ASP A 34 0.70 -7.05 -7.88
C ASP A 34 0.37 -8.39 -7.22
N ASP A 35 1.34 -9.04 -6.59
CA ASP A 35 1.18 -10.30 -5.86
C ASP A 35 0.77 -10.10 -4.39
N GLY A 36 0.66 -8.83 -3.96
CA GLY A 36 0.27 -8.45 -2.60
C GLY A 36 1.30 -8.77 -1.52
N SER A 37 2.51 -9.22 -1.86
CA SER A 37 3.49 -9.71 -0.88
C SER A 37 4.11 -8.62 -0.02
N THR A 38 4.05 -7.34 -0.40
CA THR A 38 4.56 -6.25 0.44
C THR A 38 3.49 -5.63 1.32
N GLN A 39 2.19 -5.87 1.10
CA GLN A 39 1.10 -5.22 1.86
C GLN A 39 1.14 -3.67 1.86
N ILE A 40 2.09 -3.05 1.14
CA ILE A 40 2.42 -1.62 1.18
C ILE A 40 2.16 -0.99 -0.20
N ILE A 41 1.50 0.16 -0.18
CA ILE A 41 1.34 1.07 -1.31
C ILE A 41 2.32 2.24 -1.11
N VAL A 42 3.30 2.37 -2.00
CA VAL A 42 4.27 3.45 -2.00
C VAL A 42 3.69 4.67 -2.72
N ASP A 43 3.65 5.81 -2.03
CA ASP A 43 3.25 7.11 -2.54
C ASP A 43 4.48 8.00 -2.71
N THR A 44 4.91 8.10 -3.96
CA THR A 44 6.10 8.86 -4.36
C THR A 44 5.87 10.37 -4.39
N LEU A 45 4.62 10.82 -4.41
CA LEU A 45 4.30 12.26 -4.44
C LEU A 45 4.37 12.87 -3.04
N ASN A 46 3.92 12.12 -2.02
CA ASN A 46 3.82 12.62 -0.65
C ASN A 46 4.88 12.05 0.31
N ASN A 47 5.81 11.23 -0.19
CA ASN A 47 6.80 10.50 0.62
C ASN A 47 6.14 9.67 1.73
N ARG A 48 5.13 8.89 1.36
CA ARG A 48 4.34 8.07 2.28
C ARG A 48 4.26 6.62 1.82
N GLU A 49 4.08 5.75 2.78
CA GLU A 49 3.65 4.38 2.56
C GLU A 49 2.27 4.22 3.18
N TRP A 50 1.31 3.79 2.37
CA TRP A 50 -0.02 3.44 2.82
C TRP A 50 -0.09 1.93 3.01
N LEU A 51 -0.75 1.47 4.07
CA LEU A 51 -1.04 0.06 4.21
C LEU A 51 -2.17 -0.30 3.22
N ARG A 52 -2.08 -1.46 2.55
CA ARG A 52 -3.18 -1.96 1.72
C ARG A 52 -4.44 -2.14 2.56
N TRP A 53 -5.60 -1.85 1.97
CA TRP A 53 -6.85 -1.69 2.71
C TRP A 53 -7.40 -3.01 3.23
N ASP A 54 -6.97 -4.13 2.65
CA ASP A 54 -7.37 -5.49 3.04
C ASP A 54 -6.54 -6.06 4.21
N VAL A 55 -5.41 -5.44 4.57
CA VAL A 55 -4.43 -6.03 5.49
C VAL A 55 -4.97 -6.16 6.92
N LEU A 56 -5.58 -5.10 7.42
CA LEU A 56 -6.19 -5.05 8.76
C LEU A 56 -7.72 -4.96 8.70
N ALA A 57 -8.31 -5.40 7.58
CA ALA A 57 -9.73 -5.19 7.31
C ALA A 57 -10.67 -5.95 8.24
N SER A 58 -10.19 -6.99 8.92
CA SER A 58 -10.97 -7.78 9.87
C SER A 58 -10.80 -7.33 11.32
N LEU A 59 -9.99 -6.30 11.60
CA LEU A 59 -9.72 -5.82 12.94
C LEU A 59 -10.69 -4.71 13.34
N THR A 60 -11.16 -4.75 14.58
CA THR A 60 -11.81 -3.61 15.24
C THR A 60 -10.85 -2.43 15.39
N TYR A 61 -11.37 -1.26 15.75
CA TYR A 61 -10.53 -0.11 16.04
C TYR A 61 -9.52 -0.37 17.15
N ALA A 62 -9.94 -0.97 18.26
CA ALA A 62 -9.07 -1.26 19.39
C ALA A 62 -7.94 -2.25 19.01
N GLU A 63 -8.27 -3.26 18.21
CA GLU A 63 -7.29 -4.22 17.68
C GLU A 63 -6.35 -3.55 16.68
N THR A 64 -6.84 -2.65 15.83
CA THR A 64 -6.02 -1.87 14.90
C THR A 64 -5.05 -0.97 15.64
N VAL A 65 -5.51 -0.23 16.65
CA VAL A 65 -4.66 0.61 17.51
C VAL A 65 -3.60 -0.24 18.19
N THR A 66 -3.95 -1.44 18.67
CA THR A 66 -2.99 -2.38 19.25
C THR A 66 -1.95 -2.83 18.21
N ALA A 67 -2.38 -3.17 17.00
CA ALA A 67 -1.51 -3.65 15.92
C ALA A 67 -0.48 -2.61 15.46
N ILE A 68 -0.82 -1.31 15.51
CA ILE A 68 0.08 -0.22 15.10
C ILE A 68 0.87 0.42 16.26
N SER A 69 0.52 0.08 17.51
CA SER A 69 1.22 0.57 18.70
C SER A 69 2.64 0.01 18.82
N ALA A 70 3.43 0.55 19.75
CA ALA A 70 4.80 0.09 20.00
C ALA A 70 4.83 -1.41 20.36
N GLY A 71 5.64 -2.20 19.65
CA GLY A 71 5.68 -3.65 19.75
C GLY A 71 4.58 -4.40 18.98
N GLY A 72 3.71 -3.68 18.27
CA GLY A 72 2.70 -4.25 17.38
C GLY A 72 3.28 -4.70 16.03
N ALA A 73 2.54 -5.56 15.32
CA ALA A 73 2.98 -6.12 14.03
C ALA A 73 3.14 -5.05 12.92
N TYR A 74 2.48 -3.91 13.07
CA TYR A 74 2.48 -2.78 12.13
C TYR A 74 2.95 -1.49 12.83
N GLU A 75 3.87 -1.62 13.79
CA GLU A 75 4.47 -0.48 14.48
C GLU A 75 4.98 0.59 13.48
N GLY A 76 4.70 1.85 13.79
CA GLY A 76 5.09 3.01 12.98
C GLY A 76 4.06 3.44 11.94
N PHE A 77 3.01 2.64 11.71
CA PHE A 77 1.82 3.12 11.01
C PHE A 77 0.94 3.97 11.93
N THR A 78 0.18 4.88 11.33
CA THR A 78 -0.73 5.79 12.00
C THR A 78 -2.05 5.87 11.24
N LEU A 79 -3.13 6.12 11.97
CA LEU A 79 -4.46 6.34 11.38
C LEU A 79 -4.45 7.62 10.54
N ALA A 80 -4.90 7.49 9.29
CA ALA A 80 -5.10 8.63 8.40
C ALA A 80 -6.34 9.40 8.83
N GLY A 81 -6.20 10.72 8.96
CA GLY A 81 -7.32 11.62 9.18
C GLY A 81 -7.94 12.12 7.87
N ILE A 82 -9.00 12.91 7.99
CA ILE A 82 -9.71 13.48 6.83
C ILE A 82 -8.78 14.31 5.93
N GLY A 83 -7.80 15.02 6.52
CA GLY A 83 -6.82 15.79 5.76
C GLY A 83 -5.89 14.93 4.90
N ASP A 84 -5.64 13.68 5.31
CA ASP A 84 -4.73 12.76 4.61
C ASP A 84 -5.37 12.14 3.36
N ILE A 85 -6.72 12.09 3.29
CA ILE A 85 -7.47 11.66 2.10
C ILE A 85 -7.00 12.41 0.85
N GLY A 86 -6.77 13.72 1.00
CA GLY A 86 -6.33 14.55 -0.11
C GLY A 86 -4.99 14.15 -0.68
N LEU A 87 -4.06 13.76 0.18
CA LEU A 87 -2.73 13.32 -0.23
C LEU A 87 -2.85 12.04 -1.05
N LEU A 88 -3.59 11.05 -0.56
CA LEU A 88 -3.82 9.78 -1.25
C LEU A 88 -4.49 9.98 -2.61
N LEU A 89 -5.57 10.77 -2.66
CA LEU A 89 -6.29 11.00 -3.92
C LEU A 89 -5.45 11.83 -4.91
N ASN A 90 -4.68 12.81 -4.44
CA ASN A 90 -3.78 13.58 -5.31
C ASN A 90 -2.70 12.69 -5.91
N ALA A 91 -2.13 11.76 -5.12
CA ALA A 91 -1.18 10.77 -5.63
C ALA A 91 -1.84 9.81 -6.64
N LEU A 92 -3.04 9.32 -6.36
CA LEU A 92 -3.77 8.42 -7.24
C LEU A 92 -4.08 9.03 -8.62
N PHE A 93 -4.43 10.32 -8.64
CA PHE A 93 -4.83 11.02 -9.87
C PHE A 93 -3.68 11.77 -10.56
N TYR A 94 -2.47 11.73 -10.01
CA TYR A 94 -1.29 12.35 -10.59
C TYR A 94 -1.03 11.86 -12.03
N PRO A 95 -0.60 12.72 -12.97
CA PRO A 95 -0.33 14.17 -12.83
C PRO A 95 -1.55 15.07 -13.00
N SER A 96 -2.75 14.51 -13.15
CA SER A 96 -3.98 15.27 -13.33
C SER A 96 -4.39 15.94 -12.01
N VAL A 97 -4.97 17.14 -12.11
CA VAL A 97 -5.49 17.85 -10.93
C VAL A 97 -6.72 17.12 -10.42
N ASN A 98 -6.66 16.66 -9.18
CA ASN A 98 -7.83 16.13 -8.49
C ASN A 98 -8.78 17.26 -8.08
N THR A 99 -9.94 17.37 -8.71
CA THR A 99 -10.97 18.36 -8.35
C THR A 99 -11.78 18.00 -7.11
N CYS A 100 -11.53 16.83 -6.50
CA CYS A 100 -12.28 16.38 -5.33
C CYS A 100 -11.84 16.96 -3.99
N LEU A 101 -10.71 17.66 -3.96
CA LEU A 101 -10.30 18.33 -2.74
C LEU A 101 -10.99 19.70 -2.62
N PRO A 102 -11.61 20.05 -1.48
CA PRO A 102 -11.89 19.32 -0.23
C PRO A 102 -13.41 19.11 -0.03
N GLN A 103 -14.10 18.60 -1.05
CA GLN A 103 -15.56 18.53 -1.08
C GLN A 103 -16.01 17.14 -0.61
N LEU A 104 -16.08 16.93 0.72
CA LEU A 104 -16.57 15.68 1.36
C LEU A 104 -18.11 15.52 1.29
N ASN A 105 -18.76 16.29 0.42
CA ASN A 105 -20.19 16.34 0.17
C ASN A 105 -20.58 15.49 -1.04
N ASN A 106 -20.22 14.20 -1.03
CA ASN A 106 -20.64 13.21 -2.03
C ASN A 106 -20.20 13.59 -3.46
N VAL A 107 -18.94 14.01 -3.61
CA VAL A 107 -18.37 14.36 -4.93
C VAL A 107 -17.74 13.13 -5.55
N THR A 108 -18.15 12.84 -6.79
CA THR A 108 -17.59 11.72 -7.55
C THR A 108 -16.23 12.08 -8.15
N CYS A 109 -15.15 11.54 -7.59
CA CYS A 109 -13.80 11.66 -8.18
C CYS A 109 -13.60 10.57 -9.20
N SER A 110 -13.72 10.93 -10.47
CA SER A 110 -13.40 10.01 -11.56
C SER A 110 -12.15 10.46 -12.29
N ASN A 111 -11.27 9.50 -12.58
CA ASN A 111 -10.18 9.69 -13.53
C ASN A 111 -10.65 9.23 -14.91
N THR A 112 -10.54 10.10 -15.91
CA THR A 112 -10.81 9.78 -17.30
C THR A 112 -9.85 8.72 -17.87
N ALA A 113 -8.68 8.51 -17.24
CA ALA A 113 -7.69 7.51 -17.66
C ALA A 113 -8.07 6.07 -17.27
N GLY A 114 -9.06 5.87 -16.39
CA GLY A 114 -9.65 4.57 -16.09
C GLY A 114 -8.71 3.57 -15.39
N ILE A 115 -9.07 3.16 -14.18
CA ILE A 115 -8.36 2.09 -13.44
C ILE A 115 -9.07 0.76 -13.75
N THR A 116 -8.41 -0.34 -14.06
CA THR A 116 -9.15 -1.61 -14.22
C THR A 116 -9.52 -2.21 -12.86
N ILE A 117 -10.50 -3.11 -12.79
CA ILE A 117 -10.76 -3.91 -11.57
C ILE A 117 -9.49 -4.62 -11.09
N ALA A 118 -8.75 -5.24 -12.00
CA ALA A 118 -7.49 -5.91 -11.67
C ALA A 118 -6.48 -4.94 -11.05
N GLN A 119 -6.37 -3.73 -11.59
CA GLN A 119 -5.48 -2.71 -11.05
C GLN A 119 -5.92 -2.19 -9.68
N ASN A 120 -7.23 -2.00 -9.49
CA ASN A 120 -7.80 -1.58 -8.20
C ASN A 120 -7.51 -2.62 -7.10
N LEU A 121 -7.78 -3.90 -7.40
CA LEU A 121 -7.55 -5.00 -6.47
C LEU A 121 -6.06 -5.24 -6.20
N ALA A 122 -5.21 -5.13 -7.21
CA ALA A 122 -3.77 -5.24 -7.03
C ALA A 122 -3.20 -4.09 -6.18
N LEU A 123 -3.70 -2.86 -6.35
CA LEU A 123 -3.22 -1.71 -5.58
C LEU A 123 -3.78 -1.70 -4.16
N PHE A 124 -5.10 -1.72 -3.98
CA PHE A 124 -5.74 -1.53 -2.67
C PHE A 124 -6.10 -2.82 -1.95
N GLY A 125 -6.14 -3.95 -2.68
CA GLY A 125 -6.62 -5.21 -2.15
C GLY A 125 -8.12 -5.38 -2.19
N ASN A 126 -8.58 -6.48 -1.59
CA ASN A 126 -9.99 -6.87 -1.58
C ASN A 126 -10.59 -6.78 -0.16
N ALA A 127 -10.65 -5.56 0.36
CA ALA A 127 -11.41 -5.23 1.56
C ALA A 127 -12.90 -5.19 1.19
N ASN A 128 -13.60 -6.32 1.40
CA ASN A 128 -15.01 -6.62 1.08
C ASN A 128 -15.25 -7.44 -0.23
N ASN A 129 -15.30 -8.77 -0.06
CA ASN A 129 -15.42 -9.78 -1.11
C ASN A 129 -16.68 -9.73 -2.00
N ALA A 130 -17.63 -8.83 -1.78
CA ALA A 130 -18.95 -8.95 -2.38
C ALA A 130 -19.08 -8.37 -3.80
N ASN A 131 -18.39 -7.25 -4.14
CA ASN A 131 -18.83 -6.42 -5.27
C ASN A 131 -17.72 -5.77 -6.14
N ASN A 132 -16.45 -6.19 -6.08
CA ASN A 132 -15.30 -5.51 -6.73
C ASN A 132 -15.02 -4.09 -6.22
N TRP A 133 -15.55 -3.77 -5.04
CA TRP A 133 -15.34 -2.50 -4.37
C TRP A 133 -14.44 -2.74 -3.18
N THR A 134 -13.41 -1.92 -3.06
CA THR A 134 -12.50 -1.94 -1.92
C THR A 134 -12.84 -0.75 -1.05
N TYR A 135 -13.00 -0.97 0.25
CA TYR A 135 -13.39 0.06 1.20
C TYR A 135 -12.29 0.31 2.23
N THR A 136 -12.19 1.55 2.69
CA THR A 136 -11.42 1.87 3.88
C THR A 136 -12.07 3.03 4.62
N VAL A 137 -11.92 3.02 5.94
CA VAL A 137 -12.42 4.05 6.84
C VAL A 137 -11.32 5.04 7.17
N VAL A 138 -11.67 6.32 7.20
CA VAL A 138 -10.83 7.40 7.70
C VAL A 138 -11.45 7.95 8.97
N ILE A 139 -10.65 8.01 10.03
CA ILE A 139 -11.01 8.57 11.32
C ILE A 139 -9.92 9.53 11.74
N ASP A 140 -10.32 10.70 12.21
CA ASP A 140 -9.39 11.56 12.93
C ASP A 140 -9.12 10.96 14.32
N PRO A 141 -7.87 10.54 14.64
CA PRO A 141 -7.56 9.97 15.95
C PRO A 141 -7.77 10.98 17.10
N LEU A 142 -7.83 12.27 16.81
CA LEU A 142 -8.12 13.33 17.79
C LEU A 142 -9.63 13.61 17.92
N ASN A 143 -10.44 13.15 16.96
CA ASN A 143 -11.88 13.32 16.94
C ASN A 143 -12.58 12.11 16.29
N THR A 144 -12.84 11.09 17.11
CA THR A 144 -13.49 9.84 16.70
C THR A 144 -14.93 10.00 16.23
N ASP A 145 -15.53 11.19 16.41
CA ASP A 145 -16.88 11.52 15.97
C ASP A 145 -16.92 12.00 14.51
N SER A 146 -15.78 11.98 13.81
CA SER A 146 -15.66 12.33 12.40
C SER A 146 -15.14 11.15 11.60
N VAL A 147 -16.07 10.35 11.09
CA VAL A 147 -15.80 9.16 10.29
C VAL A 147 -16.12 9.44 8.83
N ALA A 148 -15.18 9.15 7.93
CA ALA A 148 -15.39 9.16 6.50
C ALA A 148 -15.14 7.77 5.92
N LEU A 149 -15.87 7.42 4.85
CA LEU A 149 -15.64 6.19 4.12
C LEU A 149 -15.04 6.52 2.75
N LEU A 150 -13.98 5.83 2.39
CA LEU A 150 -13.46 5.84 1.03
C LEU A 150 -13.77 4.50 0.40
N TYR A 151 -14.25 4.55 -0.83
CA TYR A 151 -14.39 3.35 -1.62
C TYR A 151 -13.78 3.54 -3.00
N ALA A 152 -13.10 2.51 -3.46
CA ALA A 152 -12.49 2.45 -4.76
C ALA A 152 -13.16 1.33 -5.56
N ASN A 153 -13.70 1.68 -6.72
CA ASN A 153 -14.31 0.74 -7.64
C ASN A 153 -13.52 0.68 -8.96
N GLY A 154 -13.25 -0.54 -9.40
CA GLY A 154 -12.78 -0.91 -10.73
C GLY A 154 -13.84 -0.75 -11.81
N GLY A 155 -13.58 0.02 -12.86
CA GLY A 155 -14.39 0.04 -14.08
C GLY A 155 -14.27 -1.28 -14.84
N SER A 156 -15.35 -1.67 -15.51
CA SER A 156 -15.31 -2.77 -16.47
C SER A 156 -14.34 -2.43 -17.61
N PRO A 157 -13.65 -3.42 -18.23
CA PRO A 157 -12.82 -3.19 -19.41
C PRO A 157 -13.54 -2.44 -20.55
N SER A 158 -14.88 -2.56 -20.63
CA SER A 158 -15.72 -1.90 -21.64
C SER A 158 -16.14 -0.47 -21.30
N THR A 159 -16.06 -0.07 -20.03
CA THR A 159 -16.39 1.27 -19.51
C THR A 159 -15.45 1.56 -18.34
N PRO A 160 -14.21 1.99 -18.61
CA PRO A 160 -13.22 2.25 -17.57
C PRO A 160 -13.52 3.59 -16.88
N THR A 161 -14.74 3.76 -16.38
CA THR A 161 -15.11 4.86 -15.50
C THR A 161 -14.90 4.39 -14.08
N ASN A 162 -13.75 4.74 -13.54
CA ASN A 162 -13.45 4.45 -12.14
C ASN A 162 -13.72 5.66 -11.32
N SER A 163 -14.20 5.39 -10.12
CA SER A 163 -14.36 6.41 -9.14
C SER A 163 -13.74 5.93 -7.84
N VAL A 164 -12.81 6.73 -7.30
CA VAL A 164 -12.47 6.65 -5.88
C VAL A 164 -13.25 7.75 -5.22
N LEU A 165 -14.15 7.35 -4.34
CA LEU A 165 -15.22 8.20 -3.87
C LEU A 165 -15.04 8.44 -2.39
N PRO A 166 -14.77 9.69 -1.97
CA PRO A 166 -14.98 10.06 -0.59
C PRO A 166 -16.50 10.06 -0.34
N TYR A 167 -16.97 9.04 0.36
CA TYR A 167 -18.32 9.00 0.88
C TYR A 167 -18.37 9.83 2.16
N GLY A 168 -19.35 10.73 2.22
CA GLY A 168 -19.33 11.87 3.15
C GLY A 168 -19.20 11.50 4.62
N ILE A 169 -18.68 12.47 5.40
CA ILE A 169 -18.48 12.35 6.84
C ILE A 169 -19.81 12.07 7.54
N ASN A 170 -19.83 11.11 8.47
CA ASN A 170 -20.94 10.78 9.36
C ASN A 170 -22.26 10.39 8.66
N ARG A 171 -22.20 9.96 7.40
CA ARG A 171 -23.40 9.51 6.66
C ARG A 171 -23.75 8.05 6.90
N GLU A 172 -22.74 7.18 6.93
CA GLU A 172 -22.95 5.73 7.07
C GLU A 172 -22.77 5.28 8.53
N TRP A 173 -21.76 5.83 9.20
CA TRP A 173 -21.46 5.56 10.59
C TRP A 173 -21.28 6.88 11.34
N LYS A 174 -21.79 6.96 12.57
CA LYS A 174 -21.68 8.18 13.38
C LYS A 174 -20.34 8.29 14.09
N ASP A 175 -19.77 7.13 14.42
CA ASP A 175 -18.56 7.00 15.20
C ASP A 175 -17.91 5.63 14.93
N VAL A 176 -16.82 5.37 15.65
CA VAL A 176 -16.06 4.12 15.59
C VAL A 176 -16.86 2.92 16.10
N LEU A 177 -17.77 3.11 17.05
CA LEU A 177 -18.57 2.03 17.63
C LEU A 177 -19.56 1.48 16.60
N ASP A 178 -20.15 2.35 15.78
CA ASP A 178 -21.00 1.95 14.65
C ASP A 178 -20.22 1.09 13.63
N ILE A 179 -18.92 1.38 13.42
CA ILE A 179 -18.04 0.61 12.53
C ILE A 179 -17.74 -0.77 13.12
N ASP A 180 -17.33 -0.83 14.39
CA ASP A 180 -17.03 -2.10 15.08
C ASP A 180 -18.28 -2.99 15.17
N THR A 181 -19.46 -2.39 15.38
CA THR A 181 -20.74 -3.11 15.38
C THR A 181 -21.01 -3.73 14.01
N THR A 182 -20.68 -3.02 12.92
CA THR A 182 -20.81 -3.52 11.54
C THR A 182 -19.88 -4.72 11.27
N HIS A 183 -18.67 -4.74 11.85
CA HIS A 183 -17.76 -5.89 11.78
C HIS A 183 -18.31 -7.13 12.51
N SER A 184 -19.12 -6.95 13.54
CA SER A 184 -19.63 -8.05 14.37
C SER A 184 -20.97 -8.65 13.93
N GLY A 185 -21.65 -8.07 12.93
CA GLY A 185 -23.01 -8.44 12.51
C GLY A 185 -23.13 -9.52 11.42
N SER A 186 -24.34 -10.08 11.25
CA SER A 186 -24.65 -10.97 10.12
C SER A 186 -24.69 -10.16 8.82
N GLY A 187 -23.69 -10.34 7.96
CA GLY A 187 -23.42 -9.44 6.82
C GLY A 187 -22.16 -8.58 7.00
N SER A 188 -21.33 -8.92 7.99
CA SER A 188 -20.02 -8.32 8.26
C SER A 188 -19.24 -8.05 6.99
N ARG A 189 -18.76 -6.81 6.90
CA ARG A 189 -17.86 -6.34 5.84
C ARG A 189 -16.51 -6.14 6.50
N ASP A 190 -15.49 -6.81 5.98
CA ASP A 190 -14.11 -6.53 6.37
C ASP A 190 -13.75 -5.15 5.80
N ILE A 191 -13.77 -4.11 6.64
CA ILE A 191 -13.46 -2.73 6.25
C ILE A 191 -12.40 -2.18 7.20
N GLY A 192 -11.16 -2.12 6.71
CA GLY A 192 -10.03 -1.62 7.50
C GLY A 192 -9.96 -0.10 7.57
N PHE A 193 -9.13 0.39 8.48
CA PHE A 193 -8.80 1.80 8.59
C PHE A 193 -7.68 2.18 7.61
N LEU A 194 -7.75 3.40 7.08
CA LEU A 194 -6.69 3.93 6.23
C LEU A 194 -5.50 4.24 7.11
N LEU A 195 -4.37 3.60 6.82
CA LEU A 195 -3.17 3.69 7.62
C LEU A 195 -2.02 4.16 6.74
N TYR A 196 -1.17 5.02 7.31
CA TYR A 196 0.03 5.47 6.63
C TYR A 196 1.21 5.58 7.59
N ARG A 197 2.40 5.56 7.01
CA ARG A 197 3.63 6.03 7.64
C ARG A 197 4.40 6.93 6.69
N SER A 198 5.16 7.86 7.22
CA SER A 198 6.09 8.64 6.42
C SER A 198 7.28 7.77 6.04
N ILE A 199 7.70 7.84 4.78
CA ILE A 199 8.98 7.26 4.37
C ILE A 199 10.05 8.16 4.97
N ALA A 200 10.80 7.64 5.94
CA ALA A 200 12.01 8.31 6.37
C ALA A 200 12.89 8.44 5.13
N THR A 201 13.21 9.66 4.71
CA THR A 201 14.24 9.89 3.70
C THR A 201 15.54 9.40 4.31
N VAL A 202 15.85 8.12 4.12
CA VAL A 202 17.17 7.59 4.43
C VAL A 202 18.11 8.40 3.55
N PRO A 203 19.03 9.20 4.13
CA PRO A 203 20.05 9.85 3.34
C PRO A 203 20.71 8.72 2.55
N GLU A 204 20.62 8.76 1.21
CA GLU A 204 21.09 7.67 0.36
C GLU A 204 22.43 7.18 0.92
N PRO A 205 22.57 5.88 1.25
CA PRO A 205 23.82 5.38 1.80
C PRO A 205 24.86 5.68 0.76
N SER A 206 25.69 6.67 1.07
CA SER A 206 26.61 7.37 0.19
C SER A 206 27.18 6.42 -0.87
N VAL A 207 26.48 6.30 -2.00
CA VAL A 207 26.93 5.50 -3.14
C VAL A 207 28.26 6.10 -3.62
N TRP A 208 28.40 7.41 -3.43
CA TRP A 208 29.64 8.17 -3.45
C TRP A 208 30.72 7.68 -2.48
N MET A 209 30.42 7.32 -1.22
CA MET A 209 31.42 6.73 -0.32
C MET A 209 31.80 5.31 -0.74
N LEU A 210 30.85 4.48 -1.19
CA LEU A 210 31.18 3.14 -1.70
C LEU A 210 32.04 3.23 -2.97
N MET A 211 31.74 4.19 -3.84
CA MET A 211 32.51 4.49 -5.04
C MET A 211 33.89 5.09 -4.70
N LEU A 212 33.98 5.99 -3.73
CA LEU A 212 35.25 6.53 -3.21
C LEU A 212 36.11 5.44 -2.55
N LEU A 213 35.50 4.57 -1.75
CA LEU A 213 36.18 3.45 -1.10
C LEU A 213 36.70 2.45 -2.15
N GLY A 214 35.89 2.17 -3.17
CA GLY A 214 36.28 1.34 -4.32
C GLY A 214 37.48 1.94 -5.10
N MET A 215 37.49 3.26 -5.32
CA MET A 215 38.60 3.95 -5.96
C MET A 215 39.88 3.93 -5.11
N LEU A 216 39.77 4.11 -3.80
CA LEU A 216 40.91 4.04 -2.88
C LEU A 216 41.55 2.64 -2.89
N ILE A 217 40.75 1.58 -2.81
CA ILE A 217 41.24 0.18 -2.87
C ILE A 217 41.98 -0.09 -4.19
N PHE A 218 41.45 0.39 -5.32
CA PHE A 218 42.13 0.27 -6.63
C PHE A 218 43.45 1.06 -6.70
N SER A 219 43.53 2.19 -6.00
CA SER A 219 44.72 3.05 -5.97
C SER A 219 45.87 2.40 -5.19
N PHE A 220 45.58 1.70 -4.11
CA PHE A 220 46.58 0.98 -3.31
C PHE A 220 47.09 -0.29 -3.99
N ASN A 221 46.24 -0.97 -4.78
CA ASN A 221 46.62 -2.23 -5.42
C ASN A 221 47.55 -2.07 -6.65
N LYS A 222 47.73 -0.83 -7.16
CA LYS A 222 48.70 -0.54 -8.23
C LYS A 222 50.15 -0.34 -7.76
N ARG A 223 50.40 -0.18 -6.45
CA ARG A 223 51.75 0.11 -5.93
C ARG A 223 52.57 -1.11 -5.49
N THR A 224 52.01 -2.32 -5.53
CA THR A 224 52.68 -3.54 -5.05
C THR A 224 53.51 -4.30 -6.10
N LYS A 225 53.70 -3.75 -7.32
CA LYS A 225 54.52 -4.41 -8.38
C LYS A 225 55.90 -3.78 -8.64
N TYR A 226 56.41 -2.91 -7.77
CA TYR A 226 57.77 -2.36 -7.89
C TYR A 226 58.51 -2.41 -6.55
N CYS A 227 58.89 -3.60 -6.09
CA CYS A 227 60.06 -3.82 -5.23
C CYS A 227 60.33 -5.33 -5.13
N SER A 228 61.59 -5.71 -5.37
CA SER A 228 62.19 -7.06 -5.39
C SER A 228 61.92 -7.87 -6.66
#